data_AF-A0AAV9LTY4-F1
#
_entry.id   AF-A0AAV9LTY4-F1
#
_cell.length_a   1.000
_cell.length_b   1.000
_cell.length_c   1.000
_cell.angle_alpha   90.00
_cell.angle_beta   90.00
_cell.angle_gamma   90.00
#
_symmetry.space_group_name_H-M   'P 1'
#
loop_
_entity.id
_entity.type
_entity.pdbx_description
1 polymer ?
#
loop_
_entity_poly.entity_id
_entity_poly.type
_entity_poly.pdbx_seq_one_letter_code
_entity_poly.pdbx_strand_id
1 'polypeptide(L)'
;MGNCIPSLNKEIKSLPNDAIFKLPSPLPNWPPGTGDFGSGYIDLGGLKVCQIVTFNKVWVIDKGGPDNLGATFYEPSPIPDGFSMFGCYCQPNNKPLFGWVLVGKDNVGEILKNPIDYTFVWSSESSKFKNKNSNYHGYIWLPIPPEGYKALGHVVTTSPEKPALDKIQCVRSDLTDELEVESWVWGQGTTSKVNGINVHSVRPRERGVKAQGVSVGTFLARITSDKDDDSNKTLSLACLKNNKFSTFSSMPNLSQIQALFEHYSPIIYFHPKEKYLPSSVNWYFANGALLYQKSQESNPSPIEPNGSNLPQDGPNDGAYWLDLPIDEKNKEKAIKGDLLNSEVYLHIKPMLGATFTDIAVWIFYPFNGPGTAKLGLVDVPFGKIGEHVGDWEHVTLRISNFNGMLHKVYFSQHSGGTWLDAPQVEFQNGSNKVVVYSSLNGHAMYPKPGLVLQGGGDIGIRNDTAKSNLVLDCGKNYSIIAAENLEIIAPPWLNYTREWGPKLSYTLGDEVKKIESSLKGNLKGAFEKLVKVLPNEVYGEEGPTGPKMKGNWNRDEV
;
A
#
# COMPACT_ATOMS: atom_id res chain seq x y z
N MET A 1 54.87 12.20 35.38
CA MET A 1 54.24 13.12 34.42
C MET A 1 54.31 12.43 33.06
N GLY A 2 53.28 12.02 32.35
CA GLY A 2 51.83 12.01 32.49
C GLY A 2 51.37 11.46 31.12
N ASN A 3 50.89 10.21 31.08
CA ASN A 3 50.42 9.59 29.84
C ASN A 3 49.08 10.20 29.44
N CYS A 4 49.04 10.94 28.33
CA CYS A 4 47.80 11.44 27.76
C CYS A 4 47.11 10.32 26.98
N ILE A 5 46.00 9.85 27.54
CA ILE A 5 45.01 9.00 26.87
C ILE A 5 44.25 9.89 25.87
N PRO A 6 44.12 9.53 24.59
CA PRO A 6 43.26 10.27 23.68
C PRO A 6 41.80 10.08 24.12
N SER A 7 41.12 11.18 24.40
CA SER A 7 39.68 11.18 24.68
C SER A 7 38.93 10.58 23.49
N LEU A 8 38.28 9.44 23.71
CA LEU A 8 37.32 8.86 22.78
C LEU A 8 36.10 9.80 22.72
N ASN A 9 36.12 10.77 21.82
CA ASN A 9 34.90 11.48 21.45
C ASN A 9 33.97 10.44 20.83
N LYS A 10 32.98 9.99 21.61
CA LYS A 10 31.83 9.26 21.07
C LYS A 10 31.15 10.21 20.09
N GLU A 11 31.37 10.02 18.80
CA GLU A 11 30.48 10.56 17.79
C GLU A 11 29.06 10.10 18.14
N ILE A 12 28.19 11.07 18.45
CA ILE A 12 26.76 10.83 18.55
C ILE A 12 26.34 10.45 17.12
N LYS A 13 26.17 9.14 16.86
CA LYS A 13 25.58 8.69 15.60
C LYS A 13 24.20 9.33 15.50
N SER A 14 24.01 10.22 14.53
CA SER A 14 22.71 10.79 14.20
C SER A 14 21.73 9.66 13.89
N LEU A 15 20.53 9.70 14.46
CA LEU A 15 19.51 8.71 14.15
C LEU A 15 18.90 9.04 12.78
N PRO A 16 18.46 8.04 12.00
CA PRO A 16 17.81 8.28 10.70
C PRO A 16 16.69 9.32 10.75
N ASN A 17 15.91 9.36 11.84
CA ASN A 17 14.80 10.31 12.02
C ASN A 17 15.21 11.76 12.31
N ASP A 18 16.50 12.06 12.47
CA ASP A 18 16.99 13.43 12.52
C ASP A 18 17.03 14.08 11.11
N ALA A 19 16.97 13.27 10.04
CA ALA A 19 16.77 13.73 8.68
C ALA A 19 15.28 13.80 8.32
N ILE A 20 14.86 14.87 7.64
CA ILE A 20 13.53 15.00 7.05
C ILE A 20 13.61 14.48 5.61
N PHE A 21 12.74 13.54 5.26
CA PHE A 21 12.66 13.06 3.88
C PHE A 21 12.15 14.16 2.95
N LYS A 22 12.78 14.26 1.78
CA LYS A 22 12.31 15.06 0.66
C LYS A 22 12.28 14.18 -0.57
N LEU A 23 11.25 14.37 -1.41
CA LEU A 23 11.22 13.77 -2.73
C LEU A 23 12.45 14.22 -3.54
N PRO A 24 12.96 13.37 -4.46
CA PRO A 24 14.12 13.70 -5.29
C PRO A 24 13.97 15.01 -6.08
N SER A 25 12.75 15.33 -6.52
CA SER A 25 12.38 16.58 -7.18
C SER A 25 11.31 17.33 -6.37
N PRO A 26 11.30 18.67 -6.37
CA PRO A 26 10.25 19.44 -5.73
C PRO A 26 8.90 19.19 -6.39
N LEU A 27 7.81 19.39 -5.65
CA LEU A 27 6.46 19.34 -6.20
C LEU A 27 6.27 20.49 -7.21
N PRO A 28 5.69 20.22 -8.39
CA PRO A 28 5.35 21.27 -9.33
C PRO A 28 4.12 22.03 -8.84
N ASN A 29 3.83 23.16 -9.51
CA ASN A 29 2.49 23.73 -9.41
C ASN A 29 1.53 22.85 -10.20
N TRP A 30 0.50 22.33 -9.53
CA TRP A 30 -0.51 21.51 -10.19
C TRP A 30 -1.38 22.36 -11.12
N PRO A 31 -1.90 21.78 -12.21
CA PRO A 31 -2.90 22.45 -13.04
C PRO A 31 -4.08 22.99 -12.21
N PRO A 32 -4.69 24.10 -12.62
CA PRO A 32 -5.82 24.67 -11.90
C PRO A 32 -7.02 23.72 -11.88
N GLY A 33 -7.85 23.84 -10.85
CA GLY A 33 -9.09 23.11 -10.70
C GLY A 33 -10.14 23.91 -9.95
N THR A 34 -11.39 23.48 -10.02
CA THR A 34 -12.54 24.12 -9.35
C THR A 34 -12.75 23.59 -7.93
N GLY A 35 -12.02 22.54 -7.53
CA GLY A 35 -12.09 21.90 -6.21
C GLY A 35 -10.96 22.32 -5.27
N ASP A 36 -10.91 21.65 -4.11
CA ASP A 36 -9.98 21.89 -3.01
C ASP A 36 -8.63 21.17 -3.18
N PHE A 37 -8.47 20.33 -4.22
CA PHE A 37 -7.23 19.59 -4.47
C PHE A 37 -6.03 20.53 -4.54
N GLY A 38 -4.98 20.22 -3.77
CA GLY A 38 -3.74 20.98 -3.76
C GLY A 38 -3.82 22.34 -3.06
N SER A 39 -4.97 22.71 -2.48
CA SER A 39 -5.16 24.02 -1.82
C SER A 39 -4.51 24.11 -0.44
N GLY A 40 -4.05 22.99 0.11
CA GLY A 40 -3.58 22.84 1.49
C GLY A 40 -4.69 22.63 2.52
N TYR A 41 -5.96 22.75 2.15
CA TYR A 41 -7.10 22.63 3.06
C TYR A 41 -8.22 21.78 2.47
N ILE A 42 -8.97 21.09 3.33
CA ILE A 42 -10.16 20.33 2.94
C ILE A 42 -11.28 20.61 3.95
N ASP A 43 -12.50 20.83 3.48
CA ASP A 43 -13.69 20.99 4.34
C ASP A 43 -14.44 19.65 4.48
N LEU A 44 -14.52 19.12 5.69
CA LEU A 44 -15.17 17.84 6.00
C LEU A 44 -16.65 17.98 6.37
N GLY A 45 -17.26 19.15 6.16
CA GLY A 45 -18.65 19.43 6.52
C GLY A 45 -18.78 20.44 7.65
N GLY A 46 -18.06 21.56 7.56
CA GLY A 46 -17.97 22.61 8.58
C GLY A 46 -16.65 22.58 9.36
N LEU A 47 -15.96 21.42 9.36
CA LEU A 47 -14.62 21.27 9.91
C LEU A 47 -13.58 21.41 8.80
N LYS A 48 -12.90 22.55 8.76
CA LYS A 48 -11.78 22.75 7.83
C LYS A 48 -10.52 22.12 8.40
N VAL A 49 -9.87 21.23 7.67
CA VAL A 49 -8.63 20.57 8.08
C VAL A 49 -7.47 20.95 7.17
N CYS A 50 -6.25 20.91 7.71
CA CYS A 50 -5.01 20.97 6.93
C CYS A 50 -3.98 19.98 7.46
N GLN A 51 -3.07 19.58 6.56
CA GLN A 51 -2.03 18.60 6.85
C GLN A 51 -0.74 19.30 7.31
N ILE A 52 -0.30 19.01 8.53
CA ILE A 52 0.96 19.51 9.10
C ILE A 52 2.03 18.44 8.96
N VAL A 53 3.13 18.79 8.29
CA VAL A 53 4.28 17.91 8.01
C VAL A 53 5.56 18.33 8.74
N THR A 54 5.48 19.38 9.56
CA THR A 54 6.58 19.92 10.37
C THR A 54 6.26 19.81 11.85
N PHE A 55 7.28 19.55 12.67
CA PHE A 55 7.08 19.14 14.05
C PHE A 55 8.13 19.67 15.01
N ASN A 56 7.71 19.91 16.25
CA ASN A 56 8.61 20.02 17.39
C ASN A 56 8.83 18.64 18.01
N LYS A 57 10.09 18.28 18.25
CA LYS A 57 10.47 17.04 18.96
C LYS A 57 10.14 17.21 20.45
N VAL A 58 9.24 16.38 20.98
CA VAL A 58 8.81 16.44 22.40
C VAL A 58 9.61 15.47 23.25
N TRP A 59 9.63 14.20 22.84
CA TRP A 59 10.27 13.14 23.61
C TRP A 59 10.85 12.07 22.69
N VAL A 60 12.05 11.59 23.01
CA VAL A 60 12.75 10.51 22.31
C VAL A 60 12.89 9.35 23.27
N ILE A 61 12.72 8.13 22.76
CA ILE A 61 13.16 6.89 23.41
C ILE A 61 14.14 6.18 22.48
N ASP A 62 15.27 5.71 23.03
CA ASP A 62 16.42 5.20 22.27
C ASP A 62 16.54 3.66 22.26
N LYS A 63 15.49 2.96 22.74
CA LYS A 63 15.41 1.50 22.89
C LYS A 63 13.98 1.00 22.64
N GLY A 64 13.86 -0.30 22.39
CA GLY A 64 12.60 -0.94 22.06
C GLY A 64 12.16 -0.63 20.63
N GLY A 65 11.03 -1.18 20.20
CA GLY A 65 10.52 -1.00 18.85
C GLY A 65 11.36 -1.73 17.78
N PRO A 66 11.07 -1.46 16.49
CA PRO A 66 11.83 -1.97 15.37
C PRO A 66 13.33 -1.67 15.48
N ASP A 67 14.16 -2.67 15.18
CA ASP A 67 15.63 -2.61 15.26
C ASP A 67 16.20 -2.21 16.63
N ASN A 68 15.36 -2.19 17.67
CA ASN A 68 15.70 -1.69 19.00
C ASN A 68 16.26 -0.25 18.99
N LEU A 69 15.84 0.57 18.01
CA LEU A 69 16.28 1.98 17.88
C LEU A 69 15.34 2.97 18.57
N GLY A 70 14.24 2.48 19.13
CA GLY A 70 13.22 3.28 19.80
C GLY A 70 12.38 4.12 18.84
N ALA A 71 11.76 5.16 19.37
CA ALA A 71 10.84 6.02 18.65
C ALA A 71 10.94 7.47 19.14
N THR A 72 10.40 8.39 18.35
CA THR A 72 10.32 9.80 18.71
C THR A 72 8.88 10.28 18.61
N PHE A 73 8.48 11.08 19.59
CA PHE A 73 7.17 11.69 19.72
C PHE A 73 7.27 13.18 19.45
N TYR A 74 6.31 13.67 18.68
CA TYR A 74 6.35 14.95 18.03
C TYR A 74 5.03 15.69 18.23
N GLU A 75 5.13 17.00 18.39
CA GLU A 75 3.97 17.91 18.38
C GLU A 75 3.94 18.67 17.05
N PRO A 76 2.79 18.76 16.36
CA PRO A 76 2.69 19.53 15.12
C PRO A 76 3.01 21.01 15.33
N SER A 77 3.84 21.59 14.47
CA SER A 77 4.23 22.99 14.55
C SER A 77 4.79 23.53 13.23
N PRO A 78 4.45 24.77 12.82
CA PRO A 78 3.47 25.65 13.44
C PRO A 78 2.03 25.20 13.15
N ILE A 79 1.10 25.48 14.06
CA ILE A 79 -0.33 25.32 13.82
C ILE A 79 -0.86 26.65 13.26
N PRO A 80 -1.58 26.66 12.13
CA PRO A 80 -2.14 27.89 11.56
C PRO A 80 -3.15 28.58 12.49
N ASP A 81 -3.27 29.90 12.37
CA ASP A 81 -4.17 30.69 13.22
C ASP A 81 -5.62 30.20 13.18
N GLY A 82 -6.18 29.97 14.37
CA GLY A 82 -7.53 29.44 14.55
C GLY A 82 -7.69 27.95 14.27
N PHE A 83 -6.61 27.22 13.96
CA PHE A 83 -6.62 25.76 13.94
C PHE A 83 -6.19 25.20 15.30
N SER A 84 -6.56 23.95 15.54
CA SER A 84 -6.23 23.22 16.76
C SER A 84 -5.73 21.82 16.44
N MET A 85 -4.81 21.31 17.26
CA MET A 85 -4.30 19.96 17.11
C MET A 85 -5.30 18.91 17.57
N PHE A 86 -5.23 17.75 16.93
CA PHE A 86 -6.01 16.56 17.27
C PHE A 86 -5.19 15.46 17.96
N GLY A 87 -3.87 15.64 18.07
CA GLY A 87 -2.97 14.70 18.74
C GLY A 87 -1.51 14.87 18.29
N CYS A 88 -0.61 14.24 19.04
CA CYS A 88 0.80 14.13 18.72
C CYS A 88 1.05 13.06 17.64
N TYR A 89 2.21 13.16 16.99
CA TYR A 89 2.73 12.17 16.04
C TYR A 89 3.81 11.30 16.71
N CYS A 90 3.96 10.05 16.23
CA CYS A 90 5.03 9.15 16.65
C CYS A 90 5.54 8.34 15.46
N GLN A 91 6.86 8.12 15.39
CA GLN A 91 7.48 7.21 14.43
C GLN A 91 8.69 6.48 15.01
N PRO A 92 9.03 5.29 14.49
CA PRO A 92 10.28 4.62 14.86
C PRO A 92 11.50 5.43 14.40
N ASN A 93 12.59 5.34 15.15
CA ASN A 93 13.82 6.09 14.86
C ASN A 93 14.65 5.47 13.72
N ASN A 94 14.24 4.31 13.18
CA ASN A 94 14.95 3.59 12.12
C ASN A 94 14.67 4.13 10.71
N LYS A 95 13.87 5.19 10.58
CA LYS A 95 13.55 5.83 9.29
C LYS A 95 13.59 7.36 9.36
N PRO A 96 13.84 8.05 8.22
CA PRO A 96 13.70 9.51 8.13
C PRO A 96 12.31 10.00 8.53
N LEU A 97 12.24 11.25 9.03
CA LEU A 97 10.97 11.90 9.33
C LEU A 97 10.17 12.16 8.04
N PHE A 98 9.00 11.51 7.97
CA PHE A 98 8.05 11.62 6.86
C PHE A 98 6.59 11.62 7.37
N GLY A 99 6.41 11.94 8.64
CA GLY A 99 5.11 11.99 9.30
C GLY A 99 4.25 13.16 8.88
N TRP A 100 2.98 13.07 9.21
CA TRP A 100 2.01 14.14 9.08
C TRP A 100 0.90 13.96 10.12
N VAL A 101 0.24 15.05 10.49
CA VAL A 101 -1.03 15.01 11.24
C VAL A 101 -2.01 16.02 10.67
N LEU A 102 -3.30 15.76 10.82
CA LEU A 102 -4.31 16.79 10.59
C LEU A 102 -4.48 17.67 11.82
N VAL A 103 -4.66 18.96 11.55
CA VAL A 103 -5.19 19.94 12.49
C VAL A 103 -6.48 20.51 11.91
N GLY A 104 -7.38 21.00 12.74
CA GLY A 104 -8.69 21.46 12.28
C GLY A 104 -9.13 22.79 12.86
N LYS A 105 -9.95 23.49 12.09
CA LYS A 105 -10.61 24.73 12.45
C LYS A 105 -12.11 24.55 12.35
N ASP A 106 -12.78 24.89 13.45
CA ASP A 106 -14.22 24.93 13.51
C ASP A 106 -14.74 26.24 12.92
N ASN A 107 -15.45 26.16 11.80
CA ASN A 107 -16.05 27.36 11.19
C ASN A 107 -17.44 27.69 11.78
N VAL A 108 -18.04 26.77 12.54
CA VAL A 108 -19.42 26.87 13.05
C VAL A 108 -19.44 27.12 14.57
N GLY A 109 -18.39 26.71 15.29
CA GLY A 109 -18.17 26.94 16.72
C GLY A 109 -18.73 25.85 17.64
N GLU A 110 -19.28 24.76 17.08
CA GLU A 110 -19.90 23.66 17.84
C GLU A 110 -19.28 22.29 17.55
N ILE A 111 -18.34 22.20 16.62
CA ILE A 111 -17.69 20.96 16.16
C ILE A 111 -16.52 20.60 17.07
N LEU A 112 -15.76 21.58 17.55
CA LEU A 112 -14.59 21.37 18.40
C LEU A 112 -14.88 21.79 19.84
N LYS A 113 -14.43 20.97 20.80
CA LYS A 113 -14.44 21.30 22.23
C LYS A 113 -13.17 20.84 22.92
N ASN A 114 -12.75 21.62 23.92
CA ASN A 114 -11.72 21.19 24.86
C ASN A 114 -12.15 19.87 25.53
N PRO A 115 -11.22 18.94 25.80
CA PRO A 115 -11.46 17.86 26.75
C PRO A 115 -11.89 18.40 28.11
N ILE A 116 -12.61 17.58 28.88
CA ILE A 116 -12.99 17.92 30.27
C ILE A 116 -11.89 17.58 31.27
N ASP A 117 -11.04 16.59 30.94
CA ASP A 117 -9.88 16.16 31.73
C ASP A 117 -8.99 15.23 30.87
N TYR A 118 -7.93 14.68 31.45
CA TYR A 118 -7.06 13.68 30.84
C TYR A 118 -6.92 12.43 31.69
N THR A 119 -6.94 11.26 31.02
CA THR A 119 -6.50 9.98 31.60
C THR A 119 -5.00 9.82 31.40
N PHE A 120 -4.27 9.53 32.46
CA PHE A 120 -2.86 9.14 32.38
C PHE A 120 -2.75 7.74 31.76
N VAL A 121 -1.99 7.60 30.67
CA VAL A 121 -1.80 6.32 29.97
C VAL A 121 -0.52 5.64 30.41
N TRP A 122 0.61 6.35 30.32
CA TRP A 122 1.93 5.77 30.58
C TRP A 122 3.01 6.85 30.77
N SER A 123 4.08 6.51 31.50
CA SER A 123 5.29 7.33 31.57
C SER A 123 6.57 6.50 31.55
N SER A 124 7.65 7.10 31.05
CA SER A 124 8.98 6.46 31.08
C SER A 124 9.66 6.55 32.45
N GLU A 125 9.13 7.33 33.38
CA GLU A 125 9.66 7.54 34.73
C GLU A 125 9.68 6.26 35.57
N SER A 126 8.59 5.50 35.53
CA SER A 126 8.48 4.20 36.21
C SER A 126 9.12 3.05 35.43
N SER A 127 9.66 3.32 34.23
CA SER A 127 10.18 2.30 33.34
C SER A 127 11.66 1.97 33.64
N LYS A 128 12.04 0.69 33.51
CA LYS A 128 13.45 0.26 33.57
C LYS A 128 14.28 0.79 32.38
N PHE A 129 13.64 1.41 31.39
CA PHE A 129 14.26 1.95 30.19
C PHE A 129 14.74 3.39 30.44
N LYS A 130 15.83 3.52 31.22
CA LYS A 130 16.55 4.79 31.28
C LYS A 130 17.12 5.11 29.89
N ASN A 131 16.67 6.22 29.33
CA ASN A 131 17.17 6.76 28.08
C ASN A 131 18.62 7.20 28.31
N LYS A 132 19.57 6.75 27.49
CA LYS A 132 20.99 7.06 27.72
C LYS A 132 21.30 8.54 27.50
N ASN A 133 20.46 9.23 26.72
CA ASN A 133 20.72 10.57 26.19
C ASN A 133 19.66 11.61 26.60
N SER A 134 18.75 11.30 27.53
CA SER A 134 17.73 12.26 28.01
C SER A 134 17.51 12.11 29.51
N ASN A 135 17.60 13.22 30.24
CA ASN A 135 17.17 13.34 31.64
C ASN A 135 15.66 13.56 31.78
N TYR A 136 14.95 13.75 30.67
CA TYR A 136 13.51 14.00 30.65
C TYR A 136 12.73 12.72 30.38
N HIS A 137 11.64 12.55 31.14
CA HIS A 137 10.67 11.48 30.97
C HIS A 137 9.56 11.92 30.02
N GLY A 138 8.98 10.96 29.29
CA GLY A 138 7.80 11.19 28.47
C GLY A 138 6.57 10.73 29.21
N TYR A 139 5.50 11.52 29.15
CA TYR A 139 4.19 11.22 29.74
C TYR A 139 3.14 11.25 28.63
N ILE A 140 2.35 10.19 28.53
CA ILE A 140 1.31 10.03 27.50
C ILE A 140 -0.05 10.19 28.17
N TRP A 141 -0.86 11.09 27.62
CA TRP A 141 -2.18 11.45 28.13
C TRP A 141 -3.24 11.21 27.06
N LEU A 142 -4.35 10.61 27.49
CA LEU A 142 -5.54 10.41 26.66
C LEU A 142 -6.59 11.46 27.08
N PRO A 143 -7.04 12.35 26.17
CA PRO A 143 -8.09 13.31 26.49
C PRO A 143 -9.41 12.61 26.81
N ILE A 144 -10.13 13.11 27.82
CA ILE A 144 -11.50 12.71 28.13
C ILE A 144 -12.43 13.69 27.41
N PRO A 145 -13.11 13.28 26.33
CA PRO A 145 -14.00 14.16 25.59
C PRO A 145 -15.27 14.49 26.38
N PRO A 146 -15.88 15.67 26.17
CA PRO A 146 -17.25 15.93 26.61
C PRO A 146 -18.26 14.95 25.98
N GLU A 147 -19.45 14.85 26.56
CA GLU A 147 -20.54 14.07 25.98
C GLU A 147 -20.86 14.53 24.54
N GLY A 148 -21.00 13.57 23.62
CA GLY A 148 -21.21 13.84 22.19
C GLY A 148 -19.94 14.11 21.38
N TYR A 149 -18.74 14.02 21.99
CA TYR A 149 -17.45 14.24 21.32
C TYR A 149 -16.54 13.02 21.44
N LYS A 150 -15.51 12.96 20.60
CA LYS A 150 -14.47 11.92 20.60
C LYS A 150 -13.08 12.55 20.55
N ALA A 151 -12.12 11.89 21.20
CA ALA A 151 -10.70 12.22 21.06
C ALA A 151 -10.14 11.52 19.81
N LEU A 152 -9.17 12.16 19.15
CA LEU A 152 -8.57 11.67 17.90
C LEU A 152 -7.09 11.31 18.04
N GLY A 153 -6.49 11.55 19.20
CA GLY A 153 -5.08 11.28 19.46
C GLY A 153 -4.68 11.53 20.90
N HIS A 154 -3.42 11.20 21.19
CA HIS A 154 -2.80 11.40 22.50
C HIS A 154 -2.05 12.74 22.56
N VAL A 155 -1.89 13.27 23.77
CA VAL A 155 -0.94 14.34 24.07
C VAL A 155 0.28 13.74 24.74
N VAL A 156 1.48 14.19 24.34
CA VAL A 156 2.74 13.79 24.96
C VAL A 156 3.39 15.01 25.60
N THR A 157 3.85 14.87 26.84
CA THR A 157 4.53 15.94 27.59
C THR A 157 5.83 15.43 28.20
N THR A 158 6.66 16.37 28.66
CA THR A 158 7.88 16.11 29.44
C THR A 158 7.71 16.36 30.94
N SER A 159 6.50 16.70 31.38
CA SER A 159 6.11 16.95 32.77
C SER A 159 5.04 15.94 33.23
N PRO A 160 5.10 15.48 34.49
CA PRO A 160 4.06 14.64 35.08
C PRO A 160 2.73 15.38 35.34
N GLU A 161 2.71 16.70 35.20
CA GLU A 161 1.49 17.49 35.33
C GLU A 161 0.54 17.28 34.14
N LYS A 162 -0.77 17.31 34.41
CA LYS A 162 -1.79 17.21 33.36
C LYS A 162 -1.60 18.35 32.35
N PRO A 163 -1.73 18.08 31.04
CA PRO A 163 -1.71 19.13 30.03
C PRO A 163 -2.87 20.13 30.24
N ALA A 164 -2.72 21.34 29.72
CA ALA A 164 -3.82 22.30 29.67
C ALA A 164 -4.98 21.78 28.80
N LEU A 165 -6.22 22.14 29.14
CA LEU A 165 -7.41 21.64 28.42
C LEU A 165 -7.55 22.23 27.02
N ASP A 166 -6.93 23.37 26.72
CA ASP A 166 -6.89 23.99 25.40
C ASP A 166 -5.77 23.45 24.50
N LYS A 167 -4.92 22.54 25.01
CA LYS A 167 -3.79 21.95 24.28
C LYS A 167 -4.23 21.12 23.07
N ILE A 168 -5.42 20.52 23.11
CA ILE A 168 -5.96 19.61 22.08
C ILE A 168 -7.48 19.80 22.01
N GLN A 169 -8.08 19.53 20.85
CA GLN A 169 -9.54 19.54 20.69
C GLN A 169 -10.10 18.13 20.48
N CYS A 170 -11.26 17.87 21.08
CA CYS A 170 -12.12 16.76 20.76
C CYS A 170 -13.12 17.17 19.67
N VAL A 171 -13.59 16.20 18.89
CA VAL A 171 -14.44 16.43 17.72
C VAL A 171 -15.82 15.83 17.94
N ARG A 172 -16.87 16.55 17.52
CA ARG A 172 -18.27 16.10 17.62
C ARG A 172 -18.45 14.76 16.90
N SER A 173 -19.18 13.84 17.52
CA SER A 173 -19.17 12.43 17.13
C SER A 173 -19.69 12.16 15.71
N ASP A 174 -20.56 13.01 15.16
CA ASP A 174 -21.08 12.92 13.79
C ASP A 174 -20.04 13.22 12.70
N LEU A 175 -18.91 13.82 13.07
CA LEU A 175 -17.73 14.08 12.22
C LEU A 175 -16.60 13.09 12.48
N THR A 176 -16.90 11.97 13.14
CA THR A 176 -15.93 10.92 13.46
C THR A 176 -16.39 9.55 12.97
N ASP A 177 -15.44 8.64 12.80
CA ASP A 177 -15.67 7.25 12.39
C ASP A 177 -14.75 6.28 13.15
N GLU A 178 -15.01 4.99 13.05
CA GLU A 178 -14.22 3.94 13.70
C GLU A 178 -12.83 3.82 13.07
N LEU A 179 -11.83 3.58 13.92
CA LEU A 179 -10.47 3.28 13.50
C LEU A 179 -10.06 1.84 13.83
N GLU A 180 -8.96 1.41 13.23
CA GLU A 180 -8.23 0.20 13.57
C GLU A 180 -6.73 0.49 13.69
N VAL A 181 -6.01 -0.45 14.31
CA VAL A 181 -4.55 -0.45 14.35
C VAL A 181 -4.01 -0.81 12.96
N GLU A 182 -3.06 -0.04 12.43
CA GLU A 182 -2.42 -0.31 11.15
C GLU A 182 -1.07 -1.01 11.36
N SER A 183 -0.10 -0.33 12.00
CA SER A 183 1.26 -0.86 12.15
C SER A 183 1.81 -0.60 13.55
N TRP A 184 2.62 -1.53 14.04
CA TRP A 184 3.32 -1.35 15.30
C TRP A 184 4.49 -0.39 15.13
N VAL A 185 4.46 0.72 15.87
CA VAL A 185 5.46 1.79 15.81
C VAL A 185 6.53 1.59 16.88
N TRP A 186 6.11 1.27 18.11
CA TRP A 186 7.03 1.11 19.24
C TRP A 186 6.44 0.28 20.38
N GLY A 187 7.31 -0.38 21.12
CA GLY A 187 7.00 -1.01 22.41
C GLY A 187 8.29 -1.35 23.15
N GLN A 188 8.17 -1.85 24.37
CA GLN A 188 9.36 -2.13 25.20
C GLN A 188 10.24 -3.27 24.66
N GLY A 189 9.64 -4.22 23.94
CA GLY A 189 10.35 -5.30 23.25
C GLY A 189 10.75 -4.97 21.82
N THR A 190 11.25 -5.98 21.12
CA THR A 190 11.48 -5.96 19.67
C THR A 190 10.28 -6.48 18.87
N THR A 191 9.22 -6.92 19.57
CA THR A 191 7.96 -7.37 18.96
C THR A 191 6.78 -6.81 19.75
N SER A 192 5.62 -6.71 19.08
CA SER A 192 4.36 -6.24 19.67
C SER A 192 3.74 -7.20 20.70
N LYS A 193 4.30 -8.43 20.85
CA LYS A 193 3.79 -9.47 21.76
C LYS A 193 4.26 -9.29 23.21
N VAL A 194 5.16 -8.34 23.46
CA VAL A 194 5.67 -8.10 24.81
C VAL A 194 4.65 -7.30 25.61
N ASN A 195 4.31 -7.79 26.80
CA ASN A 195 3.46 -7.10 27.77
C ASN A 195 4.00 -5.70 28.09
N GLY A 196 3.09 -4.75 28.26
CA GLY A 196 3.41 -3.37 28.58
C GLY A 196 2.88 -2.39 27.52
N ILE A 197 3.52 -1.23 27.43
CA ILE A 197 3.11 -0.19 26.49
C ILE A 197 3.44 -0.58 25.05
N ASN A 198 2.45 -0.46 24.18
CA ASN A 198 2.59 -0.57 22.75
C ASN A 198 1.95 0.64 22.06
N VAL A 199 2.67 1.19 21.09
CA VAL A 199 2.31 2.34 20.28
C VAL A 199 2.16 1.88 18.84
N HIS A 200 1.05 2.27 18.22
CA HIS A 200 0.71 1.88 16.86
C HIS A 200 0.28 3.08 16.03
N SER A 201 0.54 3.05 14.73
CA SER A 201 -0.20 3.89 13.78
C SER A 201 -1.64 3.38 13.68
N VAL A 202 -2.56 4.27 13.36
CA VAL A 202 -3.99 3.97 13.21
C VAL A 202 -4.50 4.46 11.87
N ARG A 203 -5.57 3.83 11.40
CA ARG A 203 -6.28 4.19 10.16
C ARG A 203 -7.78 3.95 10.32
N PRO A 204 -8.64 4.53 9.46
CA PRO A 204 -10.06 4.18 9.40
C PRO A 204 -10.26 2.66 9.26
N ARG A 205 -11.24 2.10 9.99
CA ARG A 205 -11.60 0.68 9.91
C ARG A 205 -12.19 0.34 8.55
N GLU A 206 -13.23 1.06 8.16
CA GLU A 206 -13.84 0.94 6.83
C GLU A 206 -13.01 1.72 5.81
N ARG A 207 -12.63 1.07 4.71
CA ARG A 207 -11.80 1.64 3.64
C ARG A 207 -12.25 1.18 2.26
N GLY A 208 -12.03 2.03 1.28
CA GLY A 208 -12.44 1.80 -0.11
C GLY A 208 -13.10 3.03 -0.71
N VAL A 209 -13.53 2.91 -1.97
CA VAL A 209 -14.00 4.03 -2.80
C VAL A 209 -15.30 4.68 -2.34
N LYS A 210 -15.96 4.11 -1.31
CA LYS A 210 -17.17 4.65 -0.69
C LYS A 210 -16.99 5.01 0.79
N ALA A 211 -15.81 4.73 1.36
CA ALA A 211 -15.56 4.92 2.78
C ALA A 211 -15.28 6.39 3.10
N GLN A 212 -15.94 6.90 4.14
CA GLN A 212 -15.89 8.31 4.53
C GLN A 212 -14.86 8.61 5.62
N GLY A 213 -14.30 7.59 6.27
CA GLY A 213 -13.32 7.74 7.33
C GLY A 213 -12.01 8.37 6.84
N VAL A 214 -11.49 9.32 7.61
CA VAL A 214 -10.32 10.16 7.30
C VAL A 214 -9.23 9.91 8.36
N SER A 215 -8.05 9.51 7.90
CA SER A 215 -6.87 9.37 8.76
C SER A 215 -6.41 10.72 9.31
N VAL A 216 -6.11 10.77 10.62
CA VAL A 216 -5.62 11.98 11.30
C VAL A 216 -4.09 12.00 11.42
N GLY A 217 -3.42 10.87 11.18
CA GLY A 217 -1.97 10.74 11.28
C GLY A 217 -1.43 10.59 12.70
N THR A 218 -2.31 10.47 13.70
CA THR A 218 -1.96 10.28 15.13
C THR A 218 -1.63 8.82 15.43
N PHE A 219 -1.30 8.52 16.69
CA PHE A 219 -1.00 7.17 17.17
C PHE A 219 -1.92 6.72 18.31
N LEU A 220 -2.01 5.41 18.49
CA LEU A 220 -2.66 4.76 19.61
C LEU A 220 -1.62 4.15 20.56
N ALA A 221 -1.57 4.64 21.80
CA ALA A 221 -0.83 4.05 22.90
C ALA A 221 -1.77 3.20 23.76
N ARG A 222 -1.39 1.94 24.03
CA ARG A 222 -2.15 1.04 24.91
C ARG A 222 -1.24 0.16 25.75
N ILE A 223 -1.67 -0.16 26.96
CA ILE A 223 -1.02 -1.18 27.80
C ILE A 223 -1.64 -2.54 27.46
N THR A 224 -0.83 -3.49 27.01
CA THR A 224 -1.26 -4.88 26.73
C THR A 224 -0.78 -5.83 27.83
N SER A 225 -1.58 -6.85 28.13
CA SER A 225 -1.26 -7.92 29.08
C SER A 225 -1.66 -9.29 28.55
N ASP A 226 -0.99 -10.37 28.97
CA ASP A 226 -1.26 -11.76 28.54
C ASP A 226 -2.72 -12.25 28.78
N LYS A 227 -3.51 -11.51 29.56
CA LYS A 227 -4.92 -11.81 29.87
C LYS A 227 -5.92 -11.05 28.99
N ASP A 228 -5.44 -10.12 28.17
CA ASP A 228 -6.29 -9.41 27.23
C ASP A 228 -6.43 -10.27 25.98
N ASP A 229 -7.47 -11.10 26.00
CA ASP A 229 -8.02 -11.74 24.81
C ASP A 229 -8.33 -10.65 23.77
N ASP A 230 -8.05 -10.91 22.50
CA ASP A 230 -8.14 -9.99 21.34
C ASP A 230 -9.58 -9.52 21.02
N SER A 231 -10.51 -9.63 21.97
CA SER A 231 -11.92 -9.30 21.85
C SER A 231 -12.24 -7.88 22.36
N ASN A 232 -12.24 -6.91 21.43
CA ASN A 232 -13.05 -5.68 21.49
C ASN A 232 -13.05 -4.86 22.80
N LYS A 233 -11.88 -4.48 23.34
CA LYS A 233 -11.83 -3.24 24.15
C LYS A 233 -12.03 -2.05 23.21
N THR A 234 -13.18 -1.39 23.32
CA THR A 234 -13.53 -0.19 22.56
C THR A 234 -12.33 0.76 22.49
N LEU A 235 -11.89 1.07 21.27
CA LEU A 235 -10.85 2.07 21.07
C LEU A 235 -11.42 3.41 21.55
N SER A 236 -10.74 4.05 22.50
CA SER A 236 -11.15 5.35 23.04
C SER A 236 -10.96 6.49 22.06
N LEU A 237 -10.18 6.26 21.00
CA LEU A 237 -9.93 7.18 19.91
C LEU A 237 -10.81 6.87 18.69
N ALA A 238 -11.16 7.92 17.95
CA ALA A 238 -11.83 7.84 16.67
C ALA A 238 -10.94 8.43 15.56
N CYS A 239 -11.28 8.14 14.29
CA CYS A 239 -10.77 8.90 13.15
C CYS A 239 -11.80 9.97 12.74
N LEU A 240 -11.44 10.84 11.80
CA LEU A 240 -12.37 11.85 11.27
C LEU A 240 -13.32 11.21 10.24
N LYS A 241 -14.42 11.88 9.93
CA LYS A 241 -15.35 11.50 8.86
C LYS A 241 -15.57 12.68 7.91
N ASN A 242 -15.48 12.43 6.61
CA ASN A 242 -15.81 13.42 5.59
C ASN A 242 -17.32 13.43 5.30
N ASN A 243 -18.05 14.37 5.88
CA ASN A 243 -19.49 14.52 5.64
C ASN A 243 -19.81 15.21 4.29
N LYS A 244 -18.79 15.71 3.56
CA LYS A 244 -18.91 16.23 2.18
C LYS A 244 -18.40 15.26 1.12
N PHE A 245 -18.20 13.99 1.47
CA PHE A 245 -17.60 12.97 0.60
C PHE A 245 -18.24 12.90 -0.80
N SER A 246 -19.57 13.00 -0.90
CA SER A 246 -20.30 12.91 -2.17
C SER A 246 -19.98 14.02 -3.19
N THR A 247 -19.39 15.13 -2.72
CA THR A 247 -19.00 16.25 -3.59
C THR A 247 -17.67 16.02 -4.30
N PHE A 248 -16.84 15.11 -3.78
CA PHE A 248 -15.47 14.88 -4.23
C PHE A 248 -14.65 16.17 -4.39
N SER A 249 -14.93 17.22 -3.60
CA SER A 249 -14.32 18.55 -3.80
C SER A 249 -12.80 18.51 -3.73
N SER A 250 -12.23 17.66 -2.88
CA SER A 250 -10.78 17.47 -2.72
C SER A 250 -10.14 16.53 -3.74
N MET A 251 -10.91 15.82 -4.57
CA MET A 251 -10.33 14.93 -5.58
C MET A 251 -9.74 15.74 -6.75
N PRO A 252 -8.63 15.28 -7.35
CA PRO A 252 -8.06 15.93 -8.52
C PRO A 252 -8.99 15.80 -9.74
N ASN A 253 -9.04 16.85 -10.56
CA ASN A 253 -9.68 16.80 -11.87
C ASN A 253 -8.81 16.06 -12.91
N LEU A 254 -9.31 15.88 -14.13
CA LEU A 254 -8.60 15.17 -15.20
C LEU A 254 -7.18 15.70 -15.47
N SER A 255 -7.02 17.02 -15.61
CA SER A 255 -5.71 17.63 -15.88
C SER A 255 -4.73 17.45 -14.72
N GLN A 256 -5.23 17.49 -13.48
CA GLN A 256 -4.46 17.25 -12.28
C GLN A 256 -4.05 15.78 -12.16
N ILE A 257 -4.93 14.83 -12.49
CA ILE A 257 -4.61 13.39 -12.55
C ILE A 257 -3.51 13.12 -13.57
N GLN A 258 -3.59 13.71 -14.76
CA GLN A 258 -2.56 13.58 -15.80
C GLN A 258 -1.21 14.12 -15.32
N ALA A 259 -1.19 15.31 -14.69
CA ALA A 259 0.02 15.90 -14.16
C ALA A 259 0.61 15.09 -12.98
N LEU A 260 -0.24 14.57 -12.08
CA LEU A 260 0.18 13.67 -11.01
C LEU A 260 0.82 12.41 -11.58
N PHE A 261 0.17 11.80 -12.57
CA PHE A 261 0.67 10.57 -13.18
C PHE A 261 1.96 10.81 -13.95
N GLU A 262 2.09 11.88 -14.73
CA GLU A 262 3.35 12.25 -15.38
C GLU A 262 4.49 12.41 -14.36
N HIS A 263 4.19 13.01 -13.20
CA HIS A 263 5.17 13.27 -12.17
C HIS A 263 5.61 12.03 -11.37
N TYR A 264 4.73 11.06 -11.18
CA TYR A 264 4.96 9.89 -10.32
C TYR A 264 4.95 8.53 -11.04
N SER A 265 4.60 8.48 -12.33
CA SER A 265 4.33 7.24 -13.09
C SER A 265 5.44 6.20 -12.88
N PRO A 266 5.10 4.93 -12.64
CA PRO A 266 6.09 3.89 -12.47
C PRO A 266 7.01 3.68 -13.69
N ILE A 267 8.29 3.44 -13.42
CA ILE A 267 9.27 2.86 -14.34
C ILE A 267 9.48 1.42 -13.92
N ILE A 268 8.92 0.49 -14.70
CA ILE A 268 8.96 -0.94 -14.39
C ILE A 268 10.11 -1.58 -15.15
N TYR A 269 11.07 -2.16 -14.41
CA TYR A 269 12.14 -2.97 -14.98
C TYR A 269 11.74 -4.44 -14.99
N PHE A 270 11.91 -5.08 -16.14
CA PHE A 270 11.76 -6.52 -16.29
C PHE A 270 13.11 -7.20 -16.14
N HIS A 271 13.09 -8.40 -15.60
CA HIS A 271 14.30 -9.21 -15.46
C HIS A 271 14.96 -9.43 -16.85
N PRO A 272 16.31 -9.42 -16.99
CA PRO A 272 16.99 -9.58 -18.29
C PRO A 272 16.68 -10.88 -19.05
N LYS A 273 16.10 -11.86 -18.37
CA LYS A 273 15.68 -13.16 -18.95
C LYS A 273 14.18 -13.24 -19.21
N GLU A 274 13.44 -12.16 -18.98
CA GLU A 274 12.00 -12.11 -19.21
C GLU A 274 11.70 -12.33 -20.69
N LYS A 275 10.74 -13.22 -20.94
CA LYS A 275 10.27 -13.57 -22.30
C LYS A 275 8.82 -13.16 -22.52
N TYR A 276 8.06 -13.02 -21.44
CA TYR A 276 6.64 -12.74 -21.45
C TYR A 276 6.48 -11.31 -20.95
N LEU A 277 6.36 -10.37 -21.89
CA LEU A 277 6.31 -8.94 -21.62
C LEU A 277 4.84 -8.47 -21.64
N PRO A 278 4.53 -7.29 -21.10
CA PRO A 278 3.17 -6.77 -21.13
C PRO A 278 2.73 -6.41 -22.55
N SER A 279 1.44 -6.13 -22.69
CA SER A 279 0.85 -5.55 -23.90
C SER A 279 -0.38 -4.71 -23.55
N SER A 280 -0.94 -3.98 -24.51
CA SER A 280 -2.32 -3.48 -24.35
C SER A 280 -3.33 -4.61 -24.58
N VAL A 281 -4.46 -4.56 -23.88
CA VAL A 281 -5.57 -5.50 -24.08
C VAL A 281 -6.03 -5.50 -25.54
N ASN A 282 -6.13 -4.30 -26.14
CA ASN A 282 -6.58 -4.17 -27.52
C ASN A 282 -5.59 -4.81 -28.51
N TRP A 283 -4.28 -4.70 -28.24
CA TRP A 283 -3.27 -5.40 -29.04
C TRP A 283 -3.43 -6.91 -28.90
N TYR A 284 -3.64 -7.43 -27.70
CA TYR A 284 -3.81 -8.87 -27.48
C TYR A 284 -5.01 -9.41 -28.27
N PHE A 285 -6.16 -8.73 -28.23
CA PHE A 285 -7.34 -9.11 -29.01
C PHE A 285 -7.09 -9.01 -30.52
N ALA A 286 -6.48 -7.91 -30.99
CA ALA A 286 -6.15 -7.73 -32.40
C ALA A 286 -5.10 -8.74 -32.92
N ASN A 287 -4.35 -9.41 -32.03
CA ASN A 287 -3.38 -10.44 -32.37
C ASN A 287 -3.92 -11.87 -32.22
N GLY A 288 -5.25 -12.03 -32.26
CA GLY A 288 -5.91 -13.31 -32.47
C GLY A 288 -6.29 -14.05 -31.19
N ALA A 289 -6.40 -13.35 -30.06
CA ALA A 289 -7.02 -13.93 -28.87
C ALA A 289 -8.47 -14.36 -29.16
N LEU A 290 -8.90 -15.42 -28.50
CA LEU A 290 -10.14 -16.12 -28.81
C LEU A 290 -11.02 -16.25 -27.56
N LEU A 291 -12.32 -16.13 -27.75
CA LEU A 291 -13.35 -16.42 -26.75
C LEU A 291 -13.81 -17.87 -26.92
N TYR A 292 -13.60 -18.66 -25.88
CA TYR A 292 -14.08 -20.03 -25.80
C TYR A 292 -15.38 -20.09 -25.02
N GLN A 293 -16.22 -21.06 -25.37
CA GLN A 293 -17.46 -21.37 -24.68
C GLN A 293 -17.50 -22.84 -24.32
N LYS A 294 -17.86 -23.13 -23.07
CA LYS A 294 -18.03 -24.49 -22.56
C LYS A 294 -18.96 -25.30 -23.46
N SER A 295 -18.57 -26.53 -23.79
CA SER A 295 -19.30 -27.41 -24.74
C SER A 295 -19.30 -26.95 -26.21
N GLN A 296 -18.58 -25.88 -26.57
CA GLN A 296 -18.35 -25.43 -27.95
C GLN A 296 -16.86 -25.14 -28.23
N GLU A 297 -15.98 -25.80 -27.49
CA GLU A 297 -14.52 -25.58 -27.51
C GLU A 297 -13.84 -25.77 -28.88
N SER A 298 -14.46 -26.57 -29.77
CA SER A 298 -13.92 -26.80 -31.12
C SER A 298 -14.14 -25.65 -32.09
N ASN A 299 -14.94 -24.64 -31.72
CA ASN A 299 -15.25 -23.48 -32.57
C ASN A 299 -15.23 -22.17 -31.77
N PRO A 300 -14.06 -21.74 -31.27
CA PRO A 300 -13.94 -20.49 -30.53
C PRO A 300 -14.18 -19.26 -31.42
N SER A 301 -14.64 -18.17 -30.82
CA SER A 301 -14.98 -16.93 -31.54
C SER A 301 -13.84 -15.91 -31.47
N PRO A 302 -13.52 -15.19 -32.56
CA PRO A 302 -12.63 -14.03 -32.52
C PRO A 302 -13.14 -12.95 -31.55
N ILE A 303 -12.23 -12.27 -30.86
CA ILE A 303 -12.56 -11.15 -29.99
C ILE A 303 -12.41 -9.85 -30.77
N GLU A 304 -13.39 -8.96 -30.69
CA GLU A 304 -13.30 -7.62 -31.27
C GLU A 304 -12.17 -6.82 -30.58
N PRO A 305 -11.48 -5.89 -31.26
CA PRO A 305 -10.30 -5.21 -30.70
C PRO A 305 -10.51 -4.50 -29.35
N ASN A 306 -11.73 -4.10 -29.02
CA ASN A 306 -12.07 -3.48 -27.73
C ASN A 306 -12.83 -4.41 -26.76
N GLY A 307 -13.02 -5.67 -27.13
CA GLY A 307 -13.79 -6.67 -26.38
C GLY A 307 -15.30 -6.44 -26.38
N SER A 308 -15.85 -5.67 -27.32
CA SER A 308 -17.29 -5.35 -27.37
C SER A 308 -18.20 -6.56 -27.58
N ASN A 309 -17.69 -7.65 -28.15
CA ASN A 309 -18.40 -8.91 -28.31
C ASN A 309 -18.20 -9.89 -27.13
N LEU A 310 -17.49 -9.48 -26.07
CA LEU A 310 -17.37 -10.28 -24.86
C LEU A 310 -18.67 -10.23 -24.04
N PRO A 311 -19.04 -11.31 -23.35
CA PRO A 311 -20.16 -11.31 -22.40
C PRO A 311 -20.03 -10.20 -21.35
N GLN A 312 -20.95 -9.23 -21.38
CA GLN A 312 -20.88 -8.02 -20.54
C GLN A 312 -21.54 -8.16 -19.16
N ASP A 313 -22.44 -9.12 -18.98
CA ASP A 313 -23.23 -9.30 -17.76
C ASP A 313 -23.14 -10.74 -17.23
N GLY A 314 -23.43 -10.91 -15.94
CA GLY A 314 -23.52 -12.21 -15.27
C GLY A 314 -22.31 -12.57 -14.41
N PRO A 315 -22.46 -13.54 -13.48
CA PRO A 315 -21.37 -13.98 -12.63
C PRO A 315 -20.31 -14.74 -13.46
N ASN A 316 -19.15 -14.96 -12.83
CA ASN A 316 -18.25 -15.98 -13.32
C ASN A 316 -18.86 -17.37 -13.04
N ASP A 317 -19.43 -17.99 -14.06
CA ASP A 317 -20.07 -19.31 -14.03
C ASP A 317 -19.24 -20.39 -14.76
N GLY A 318 -18.02 -20.04 -15.21
CA GLY A 318 -17.14 -20.90 -15.99
C GLY A 318 -17.69 -21.26 -17.37
N ALA A 319 -18.67 -20.52 -17.90
CA ALA A 319 -19.24 -20.77 -19.22
C ALA A 319 -18.35 -20.28 -20.37
N TYR A 320 -17.50 -19.28 -20.11
CA TYR A 320 -16.63 -18.64 -21.10
C TYR A 320 -15.23 -18.43 -20.52
N TRP A 321 -14.20 -18.50 -21.37
CA TRP A 321 -12.85 -18.08 -21.03
C TRP A 321 -12.13 -17.54 -22.27
N LEU A 322 -11.08 -16.74 -22.07
CA LEU A 322 -10.21 -16.32 -23.15
C LEU A 322 -9.06 -17.31 -23.32
N ASP A 323 -8.54 -17.44 -24.53
CA ASP A 323 -7.30 -18.20 -24.78
C ASP A 323 -6.50 -17.59 -25.94
N LEU A 324 -5.28 -18.10 -26.09
CA LEU A 324 -4.35 -17.73 -27.13
C LEU A 324 -4.85 -18.12 -28.54
N PRO A 325 -4.29 -17.50 -29.60
CA PRO A 325 -4.56 -17.91 -30.97
C PRO A 325 -4.27 -19.40 -31.22
N ILE A 326 -5.07 -20.03 -32.08
CA ILE A 326 -4.85 -21.44 -32.52
C ILE A 326 -3.58 -21.56 -33.38
N ASP A 327 -3.31 -20.56 -34.23
CA ASP A 327 -2.12 -20.54 -35.08
C ASP A 327 -0.85 -20.38 -34.22
N GLU A 328 0.07 -21.35 -34.32
CA GLU A 328 1.27 -21.40 -33.46
C GLU A 328 2.16 -20.16 -33.62
N LYS A 329 2.26 -19.59 -34.82
CA LYS A 329 3.07 -18.37 -35.02
C LYS A 329 2.43 -17.16 -34.32
N ASN A 330 1.11 -17.02 -34.41
CA ASN A 330 0.38 -15.96 -33.70
C ASN A 330 0.40 -16.18 -32.19
N LYS A 331 0.30 -17.43 -31.74
CA LYS A 331 0.43 -17.81 -30.33
C LYS A 331 1.81 -17.44 -29.77
N GLU A 332 2.89 -17.83 -30.46
CA GLU A 332 4.26 -17.46 -30.06
C GLU A 332 4.48 -15.94 -30.01
N LYS A 333 3.79 -15.19 -30.86
CA LYS A 333 3.81 -13.72 -30.83
C LYS A 333 3.02 -13.20 -29.63
N ALA A 334 1.80 -13.69 -29.43
CA ALA A 334 0.90 -13.24 -28.37
C ALA A 334 1.52 -13.43 -26.98
N ILE A 335 2.08 -14.61 -26.68
CA ILE A 335 2.68 -14.89 -25.37
C ILE A 335 3.87 -13.99 -25.04
N LYS A 336 4.59 -13.48 -26.04
CA LYS A 336 5.73 -12.58 -25.83
C LYS A 336 5.32 -11.16 -25.44
N GLY A 337 4.07 -10.78 -25.73
CA GLY A 337 3.59 -9.41 -25.56
C GLY A 337 4.20 -8.40 -26.53
N ASP A 338 3.95 -7.12 -26.25
CA ASP A 338 4.44 -5.98 -27.04
C ASP A 338 4.81 -4.84 -26.10
N LEU A 339 6.01 -4.93 -25.52
CA LEU A 339 6.52 -3.95 -24.56
C LEU A 339 6.53 -2.51 -25.11
N LEU A 340 6.83 -2.34 -26.40
CA LEU A 340 6.98 -1.02 -27.02
C LEU A 340 5.64 -0.28 -27.11
N ASN A 341 4.56 -1.01 -27.40
CA ASN A 341 3.21 -0.46 -27.54
C ASN A 341 2.29 -0.82 -26.36
N SER A 342 2.88 -1.28 -25.25
CA SER A 342 2.14 -1.59 -24.03
C SER A 342 1.42 -0.35 -23.52
N GLU A 343 0.28 -0.58 -22.90
CA GLU A 343 -0.56 0.45 -22.31
C GLU A 343 -0.89 0.03 -20.88
N VAL A 344 -0.84 0.98 -19.95
CA VAL A 344 -1.30 0.75 -18.57
C VAL A 344 -2.67 1.37 -18.34
N TYR A 345 -3.44 0.80 -17.43
CA TYR A 345 -4.83 1.21 -17.20
C TYR A 345 -4.99 1.76 -15.79
N LEU A 346 -5.48 3.00 -15.68
CA LEU A 346 -5.57 3.71 -14.41
C LEU A 346 -6.98 3.62 -13.83
N HIS A 347 -7.06 3.24 -12.56
CA HIS A 347 -8.25 3.43 -11.73
C HIS A 347 -7.95 4.48 -10.65
N ILE A 348 -8.69 5.59 -10.68
CA ILE A 348 -8.54 6.73 -9.79
C ILE A 348 -9.52 6.61 -8.63
N LYS A 349 -9.03 6.23 -7.46
CA LYS A 349 -9.84 5.85 -6.29
C LYS A 349 -9.85 6.96 -5.24
N PRO A 350 -11.02 7.42 -4.76
CA PRO A 350 -11.11 8.28 -3.59
C PRO A 350 -10.84 7.44 -2.33
N MET A 351 -9.76 7.75 -1.62
CA MET A 351 -9.32 6.98 -0.46
C MET A 351 -9.24 7.84 0.80
N LEU A 352 -9.46 7.20 1.95
CA LEU A 352 -9.42 7.83 3.27
C LEU A 352 -10.33 9.08 3.33
N GLY A 353 -11.61 8.90 2.99
CA GLY A 353 -12.60 9.97 2.96
C GLY A 353 -12.31 11.03 1.90
N ALA A 354 -11.74 10.61 0.77
CA ALA A 354 -11.29 11.48 -0.34
C ALA A 354 -10.24 12.53 0.06
N THR A 355 -9.53 12.32 1.17
CA THR A 355 -8.34 13.13 1.53
C THR A 355 -7.07 12.61 0.87
N PHE A 356 -7.14 11.41 0.29
CA PHE A 356 -6.12 10.83 -0.57
C PHE A 356 -6.75 10.36 -1.88
N THR A 357 -5.94 10.36 -2.92
CA THR A 357 -6.23 9.71 -4.19
C THR A 357 -5.28 8.54 -4.37
N ASP A 358 -5.83 7.37 -4.60
CA ASP A 358 -5.05 6.22 -5.04
C ASP A 358 -5.14 6.11 -6.57
N ILE A 359 -4.00 6.03 -7.24
CA ILE A 359 -3.90 5.73 -8.67
C ILE A 359 -3.43 4.28 -8.76
N ALA A 360 -4.37 3.35 -8.98
CA ALA A 360 -4.04 1.95 -9.24
C ALA A 360 -3.68 1.81 -10.73
N VAL A 361 -2.43 1.41 -10.98
CA VAL A 361 -1.83 1.27 -12.31
C VAL A 361 -1.85 -0.21 -12.68
N TRP A 362 -2.82 -0.63 -13.49
CA TRP A 362 -2.97 -2.01 -13.93
C TRP A 362 -2.14 -2.28 -15.19
N ILE A 363 -1.45 -3.42 -15.20
CA ILE A 363 -0.61 -3.90 -16.29
C ILE A 363 -1.14 -5.26 -16.73
N PHE A 364 -1.37 -5.40 -18.04
CA PHE A 364 -1.82 -6.64 -18.63
C PHE A 364 -0.67 -7.38 -19.30
N TYR A 365 -0.57 -8.68 -19.02
CA TYR A 365 0.32 -9.61 -19.72
C TYR A 365 -0.51 -10.65 -20.46
N PRO A 366 -0.27 -10.89 -21.75
CA PRO A 366 -0.94 -11.98 -22.46
C PRO A 366 -0.67 -13.36 -21.87
N PHE A 367 0.45 -13.55 -21.16
CA PHE A 367 0.87 -14.83 -20.63
C PHE A 367 1.78 -14.65 -19.42
N ASN A 368 1.54 -15.46 -18.39
CA ASN A 368 2.41 -15.62 -17.23
C ASN A 368 3.25 -16.89 -17.40
N GLY A 369 4.55 -16.80 -17.16
CA GLY A 369 5.49 -17.90 -17.38
C GLY A 369 5.54 -18.92 -16.25
N PRO A 370 6.30 -20.02 -16.42
CA PRO A 370 6.38 -21.06 -15.40
C PRO A 370 7.21 -20.62 -14.19
N GLY A 371 6.84 -21.12 -13.01
CA GLY A 371 7.54 -20.86 -11.77
C GLY A 371 8.87 -21.62 -11.64
N THR A 372 9.60 -21.32 -10.57
CA THR A 372 10.78 -22.10 -10.17
C THR A 372 10.80 -22.22 -8.65
N ALA A 373 10.89 -23.45 -8.13
CA ALA A 373 11.09 -23.68 -6.71
C ALA A 373 12.56 -23.52 -6.33
N LYS A 374 12.78 -23.03 -5.12
CA LYS A 374 14.03 -23.15 -4.39
C LYS A 374 13.81 -24.13 -3.25
N LEU A 375 14.66 -25.16 -3.17
CA LEU A 375 14.64 -26.20 -2.13
C LEU A 375 16.01 -26.18 -1.41
N GLY A 376 16.25 -25.13 -0.63
CA GLY A 376 17.57 -24.85 -0.05
C GLY A 376 18.55 -24.36 -1.12
N LEU A 377 19.62 -25.14 -1.36
CA LEU A 377 20.66 -24.79 -2.33
C LEU A 377 20.32 -25.20 -3.77
N VAL A 378 19.21 -25.91 -3.99
CA VAL A 378 18.82 -26.44 -5.30
C VAL A 378 17.63 -25.65 -5.84
N ASP A 379 17.73 -25.21 -7.09
CA ASP A 379 16.62 -24.61 -7.83
C ASP A 379 16.00 -25.66 -8.77
N VAL A 380 14.67 -25.80 -8.74
CA VAL A 380 13.91 -26.80 -9.48
C VAL A 380 12.87 -26.10 -10.36
N PRO A 381 13.03 -26.10 -11.69
CA PRO A 381 12.02 -25.58 -12.59
C PRO A 381 10.70 -26.32 -12.42
N PHE A 382 9.60 -25.59 -12.40
CA PHE A 382 8.27 -26.16 -12.23
C PHE A 382 7.65 -26.74 -13.52
N GLY A 383 8.42 -26.83 -14.60
CA GLY A 383 7.90 -27.25 -15.89
C GLY A 383 6.87 -26.23 -16.37
N LYS A 384 5.59 -26.59 -16.26
CA LYS A 384 4.43 -25.75 -16.63
C LYS A 384 3.69 -25.16 -15.42
N ILE A 385 4.02 -25.56 -14.19
CA ILE A 385 3.28 -25.07 -13.01
C ILE A 385 3.52 -23.56 -12.85
N GLY A 386 2.44 -22.82 -12.66
CA GLY A 386 2.40 -21.35 -12.61
C GLY A 386 2.15 -20.67 -13.94
N GLU A 387 2.25 -21.37 -15.08
CA GLU A 387 1.96 -20.75 -16.37
C GLU A 387 0.44 -20.58 -16.58
N HIS A 388 0.01 -19.42 -17.08
CA HIS A 388 -1.39 -19.19 -17.44
C HIS A 388 -1.54 -18.10 -18.50
N VAL A 389 -2.65 -18.17 -19.23
CA VAL A 389 -3.02 -17.18 -20.25
C VAL A 389 -3.73 -16.01 -19.58
N GLY A 390 -3.34 -14.79 -19.98
CA GLY A 390 -3.75 -13.56 -19.34
C GLY A 390 -3.16 -13.42 -17.94
N ASP A 391 -2.66 -12.24 -17.62
CA ASP A 391 -2.28 -11.89 -16.25
C ASP A 391 -2.46 -10.40 -16.00
N TRP A 392 -2.81 -10.08 -14.76
CA TRP A 392 -3.15 -8.74 -14.32
C TRP A 392 -2.42 -8.42 -13.03
N GLU A 393 -1.39 -7.58 -13.16
CA GLU A 393 -0.64 -7.05 -12.03
C GLU A 393 -0.91 -5.56 -11.87
N HIS A 394 -0.60 -5.02 -10.69
CA HIS A 394 -0.74 -3.60 -10.46
C HIS A 394 0.26 -3.02 -9.46
N VAL A 395 0.40 -1.70 -9.54
CA VAL A 395 1.08 -0.87 -8.55
C VAL A 395 0.14 0.27 -8.20
N THR A 396 -0.07 0.55 -6.92
CA THR A 396 -0.94 1.67 -6.50
C THR A 396 -0.12 2.80 -5.90
N LEU A 397 -0.34 4.03 -6.38
CA LEU A 397 0.24 5.25 -5.84
C LEU A 397 -0.76 5.92 -4.90
N ARG A 398 -0.42 6.17 -3.63
CA ARG A 398 -1.27 6.89 -2.68
C ARG A 398 -0.79 8.33 -2.50
N ILE A 399 -1.61 9.28 -2.94
CA ILE A 399 -1.27 10.70 -3.08
C ILE A 399 -2.17 11.55 -2.17
N SER A 400 -1.58 12.49 -1.44
CA SER A 400 -2.34 13.43 -0.59
C SER A 400 -3.08 14.44 -1.42
N ASN A 401 -4.38 14.61 -1.18
CA ASN A 401 -5.19 15.62 -1.86
C ASN A 401 -4.96 17.04 -1.33
N PHE A 402 -4.25 17.20 -0.22
CA PHE A 402 -3.90 18.52 0.32
C PHE A 402 -2.87 19.25 -0.54
N ASN A 403 -1.89 18.52 -1.10
CA ASN A 403 -0.73 19.11 -1.77
C ASN A 403 -0.21 18.30 -2.97
N GLY A 404 -0.82 17.16 -3.29
CA GLY A 404 -0.37 16.26 -4.36
C GLY A 404 0.88 15.45 -4.04
N MET A 405 1.33 15.39 -2.78
CA MET A 405 2.52 14.63 -2.40
C MET A 405 2.26 13.12 -2.40
N LEU A 406 3.15 12.33 -3.01
CA LEU A 406 3.14 10.87 -2.89
C LEU A 406 3.52 10.44 -1.46
N HIS A 407 2.65 9.65 -0.82
CA HIS A 407 2.85 9.16 0.53
C HIS A 407 3.26 7.69 0.60
N LYS A 408 2.57 6.82 -0.14
CA LYS A 408 2.87 5.39 -0.14
C LYS A 408 2.74 4.81 -1.54
N VAL A 409 3.43 3.70 -1.77
CA VAL A 409 3.29 2.88 -2.97
C VAL A 409 2.99 1.45 -2.57
N TYR A 410 1.96 0.86 -3.17
CA TYR A 410 1.64 -0.55 -3.02
C TYR A 410 2.25 -1.35 -4.17
N PHE A 411 2.95 -2.42 -3.82
CA PHE A 411 3.54 -3.36 -4.76
C PHE A 411 2.76 -4.68 -4.70
N SER A 412 1.96 -4.98 -5.74
CA SER A 412 1.19 -6.22 -5.87
C SER A 412 2.10 -7.43 -5.95
N GLN A 413 1.81 -8.46 -5.15
CA GLN A 413 2.55 -9.72 -5.11
C GLN A 413 1.56 -10.86 -4.93
N HIS A 414 1.28 -11.59 -6.03
CA HIS A 414 0.41 -12.77 -5.99
C HIS A 414 -0.99 -12.40 -5.44
N SER A 415 -1.42 -13.04 -4.35
CA SER A 415 -2.72 -12.79 -3.71
C SER A 415 -2.75 -11.60 -2.73
N GLY A 416 -1.64 -10.87 -2.58
CA GLY A 416 -1.53 -9.72 -1.68
C GLY A 416 -0.46 -8.73 -2.16
N GLY A 417 0.28 -8.14 -1.24
CA GLY A 417 1.34 -7.21 -1.60
C GLY A 417 1.90 -6.46 -0.40
N THR A 418 2.54 -5.32 -0.64
CA THR A 418 3.13 -4.52 0.44
C THR A 418 3.04 -3.03 0.13
N TRP A 419 2.52 -2.28 1.11
CA TRP A 419 2.63 -0.83 1.15
C TRP A 419 3.99 -0.40 1.69
N LEU A 420 4.66 0.51 0.99
CA LEU A 420 5.87 1.18 1.45
C LEU A 420 5.67 2.69 1.48
N ASP A 421 6.17 3.34 2.54
CA ASP A 421 6.21 4.80 2.61
C ASP A 421 7.20 5.34 1.56
N ALA A 422 6.95 6.53 1.03
CA ALA A 422 7.81 7.16 0.01
C ALA A 422 9.33 7.14 0.33
N PRO A 423 9.81 7.33 1.58
CA PRO A 423 11.23 7.22 1.91
C PRO A 423 11.85 5.83 1.69
N GLN A 424 11.03 4.80 1.55
CA GLN A 424 11.47 3.41 1.36
C GLN A 424 11.43 2.98 -0.12
N VAL A 425 10.91 3.84 -1.00
CA VAL A 425 10.73 3.59 -2.42
C VAL A 425 11.93 4.13 -3.21
N GLU A 426 12.34 3.40 -4.24
CA GLU A 426 13.35 3.88 -5.21
C GLU A 426 12.68 4.81 -6.23
N PHE A 427 13.34 5.92 -6.56
CA PHE A 427 12.90 6.86 -7.58
C PHE A 427 13.91 6.91 -8.73
N GLN A 428 13.43 7.15 -9.95
CA GLN A 428 14.30 7.36 -11.10
C GLN A 428 15.12 8.63 -10.90
N ASN A 429 16.43 8.52 -11.09
CA ASN A 429 17.38 9.61 -10.86
C ASN A 429 16.94 10.93 -11.52
N GLY A 430 16.89 12.01 -10.75
CA GLY A 430 16.48 13.33 -11.22
C GLY A 430 14.97 13.52 -11.43
N SER A 431 14.13 12.60 -10.94
CA SER A 431 12.67 12.69 -11.07
C SER A 431 11.95 12.10 -9.85
N ASN A 432 10.63 12.26 -9.78
CA ASN A 432 9.78 11.61 -8.79
C ASN A 432 9.07 10.36 -9.34
N LYS A 433 9.48 9.86 -10.52
CA LYS A 433 8.94 8.61 -11.06
C LYS A 433 9.39 7.43 -10.21
N VAL A 434 8.43 6.61 -9.78
CA VAL A 434 8.67 5.45 -8.92
C VAL A 434 9.36 4.34 -9.70
N VAL A 435 10.39 3.70 -9.15
CA VAL A 435 11.03 2.53 -9.74
C VAL A 435 10.39 1.26 -9.18
N VAL A 436 10.06 0.35 -10.08
CA VAL A 436 9.45 -0.95 -9.77
C VAL A 436 10.21 -2.04 -10.51
N TYR A 437 10.31 -3.23 -9.91
CA TYR A 437 10.91 -4.40 -10.52
C TYR A 437 9.88 -5.52 -10.62
N SER A 438 9.60 -5.98 -11.82
CA SER A 438 8.74 -7.13 -12.10
C SER A 438 9.55 -8.41 -11.91
N SER A 439 8.99 -9.41 -11.22
CA SER A 439 9.61 -10.72 -11.10
C SER A 439 9.62 -11.44 -12.44
N LEU A 440 10.66 -12.27 -12.64
CA LEU A 440 10.81 -13.11 -13.82
C LEU A 440 9.67 -14.13 -13.90
N ASN A 441 9.03 -14.20 -15.06
CA ASN A 441 7.90 -15.07 -15.42
C ASN A 441 6.59 -14.78 -14.69
N GLY A 442 6.65 -14.53 -13.37
CA GLY A 442 5.49 -14.41 -12.48
C GLY A 442 4.96 -12.99 -12.28
N HIS A 443 5.65 -11.99 -12.84
CA HIS A 443 5.28 -10.57 -12.91
C HIS A 443 4.94 -9.79 -11.62
N ALA A 444 4.94 -10.45 -10.46
CA ALA A 444 4.80 -9.80 -9.16
C ALA A 444 5.77 -8.62 -8.99
N MET A 445 5.26 -7.54 -8.40
CA MET A 445 5.93 -6.25 -8.32
C MET A 445 6.73 -6.11 -7.02
N TYR A 446 7.97 -5.62 -7.15
CA TYR A 446 8.87 -5.45 -6.03
C TYR A 446 9.57 -4.09 -6.05
N PRO A 447 9.89 -3.54 -4.86
CA PRO A 447 10.55 -2.23 -4.73
C PRO A 447 12.06 -2.26 -4.97
N LYS A 448 12.67 -3.45 -5.02
CA LYS A 448 14.12 -3.64 -5.13
C LYS A 448 14.44 -4.85 -6.01
N PRO A 449 15.59 -4.84 -6.71
CA PRO A 449 16.06 -6.02 -7.41
C PRO A 449 16.59 -7.06 -6.41
N GLY A 450 16.55 -8.33 -6.79
CA GLY A 450 17.01 -9.47 -5.99
C GLY A 450 16.04 -10.64 -6.02
N LEU A 451 16.32 -11.63 -5.19
CA LEU A 451 15.47 -12.80 -5.01
C LEU A 451 14.56 -12.59 -3.79
N VAL A 452 13.26 -12.68 -4.01
CA VAL A 452 12.28 -12.86 -2.93
C VAL A 452 11.74 -14.29 -2.99
N LEU A 453 11.75 -14.98 -1.85
CA LEU A 453 11.19 -16.33 -1.75
C LEU A 453 9.78 -16.28 -1.17
N GLN A 454 8.83 -16.86 -1.90
CA GLN A 454 7.47 -17.10 -1.42
C GLN A 454 7.42 -18.50 -0.81
N GLY A 455 7.62 -18.58 0.51
CA GLY A 455 7.70 -19.83 1.25
C GLY A 455 8.30 -19.64 2.64
N GLY A 456 8.85 -20.72 3.23
CA GLY A 456 9.41 -20.73 4.57
C GLY A 456 10.90 -21.03 4.60
N GLY A 457 11.69 -20.15 5.21
CA GLY A 457 13.16 -20.29 5.27
C GLY A 457 13.78 -20.28 3.87
N ASP A 458 14.61 -21.27 3.57
CA ASP A 458 15.27 -21.41 2.26
C ASP A 458 14.45 -22.22 1.24
N ILE A 459 13.16 -22.45 1.51
CA ILE A 459 12.25 -23.23 0.66
C ILE A 459 11.09 -22.33 0.22
N GLY A 460 10.91 -22.15 -1.09
CA GLY A 460 9.85 -21.29 -1.61
C GLY A 460 9.86 -21.16 -3.13
N ILE A 461 8.86 -20.47 -3.69
CA ILE A 461 8.89 -20.04 -5.09
C ILE A 461 9.82 -18.86 -5.23
N ARG A 462 10.63 -18.87 -6.28
CA ARG A 462 11.54 -17.78 -6.61
C ARG A 462 10.81 -16.65 -7.33
N ASN A 463 10.89 -15.46 -6.76
CA ASN A 463 10.57 -14.21 -7.42
C ASN A 463 11.88 -13.46 -7.67
N ASP A 464 12.52 -13.77 -8.79
CA ASP A 464 13.78 -13.15 -9.20
C ASP A 464 13.51 -11.83 -9.92
N THR A 465 14.05 -10.73 -9.40
CA THR A 465 13.92 -9.38 -9.98
C THR A 465 15.30 -8.81 -10.28
N ALA A 466 15.43 -8.08 -11.37
CA ALA A 466 16.69 -7.45 -11.74
C ALA A 466 16.46 -6.25 -12.65
N LYS A 467 17.41 -5.32 -12.64
CA LYS A 467 17.43 -4.18 -13.56
C LYS A 467 17.92 -4.63 -14.94
N SER A 468 17.28 -4.15 -16.00
CA SER A 468 17.68 -4.44 -17.38
C SER A 468 17.34 -3.27 -18.32
N ASN A 469 17.57 -3.45 -19.62
CA ASN A 469 17.10 -2.54 -20.67
C ASN A 469 15.64 -2.82 -21.10
N LEU A 470 15.02 -3.90 -20.62
CA LEU A 470 13.59 -4.16 -20.76
C LEU A 470 12.87 -3.32 -19.70
N VAL A 471 12.31 -2.20 -20.14
CA VAL A 471 11.70 -1.20 -19.26
C VAL A 471 10.40 -0.69 -19.84
N LEU A 472 9.36 -0.60 -18.99
CA LEU A 472 8.11 0.08 -19.29
C LEU A 472 8.07 1.41 -18.54
N ASP A 473 8.01 2.51 -19.28
CA ASP A 473 7.67 3.83 -18.73
C ASP A 473 6.16 4.00 -18.78
N CYS A 474 5.50 3.78 -17.65
CA CYS A 474 4.04 3.77 -17.55
C CYS A 474 3.42 5.14 -17.91
N GLY A 475 4.21 6.23 -17.81
CA GLY A 475 3.73 7.58 -18.16
C GLY A 475 3.63 7.84 -19.67
N LYS A 476 4.13 6.94 -20.53
CA LYS A 476 4.13 7.15 -21.99
C LYS A 476 2.81 6.79 -22.67
N ASN A 477 2.16 5.72 -22.23
CA ASN A 477 0.94 5.21 -22.85
C ASN A 477 0.02 4.63 -21.78
N TYR A 478 -1.10 5.32 -21.53
CA TYR A 478 -2.05 4.93 -20.50
C TYR A 478 -3.46 5.42 -20.84
N SER A 479 -4.45 4.73 -20.27
CA SER A 479 -5.85 5.17 -20.27
C SER A 479 -6.42 5.17 -18.87
N ILE A 480 -7.23 6.18 -18.55
CA ILE A 480 -8.04 6.17 -17.34
C ILE A 480 -9.30 5.35 -17.65
N ILE A 481 -9.46 4.23 -16.96
CA ILE A 481 -10.55 3.27 -17.22
C ILE A 481 -11.66 3.32 -16.16
N ALA A 482 -11.38 3.93 -15.01
CA ALA A 482 -12.36 4.17 -13.96
C ALA A 482 -11.93 5.35 -13.08
N ALA A 483 -12.90 6.16 -12.67
CA ALA A 483 -12.74 7.20 -11.67
C ALA A 483 -14.11 7.54 -11.08
N GLU A 484 -14.24 7.56 -9.76
CA GLU A 484 -15.52 7.78 -9.08
C GLU A 484 -15.97 9.25 -9.14
N ASN A 485 -15.02 10.18 -9.33
CA ASN A 485 -15.26 11.61 -9.39
C ASN A 485 -15.35 12.17 -10.82
N LEU A 486 -15.24 11.34 -11.86
CA LEU A 486 -15.23 11.75 -13.27
C LEU A 486 -16.13 10.84 -14.12
N GLU A 487 -16.67 11.39 -15.20
CA GLU A 487 -17.33 10.57 -16.23
C GLU A 487 -16.28 9.91 -17.11
N ILE A 488 -16.06 8.60 -16.89
CA ILE A 488 -15.14 7.77 -17.68
C ILE A 488 -15.93 6.72 -18.44
N ILE A 489 -15.73 6.66 -19.76
CA ILE A 489 -16.28 5.59 -20.60
C ILE A 489 -15.38 4.38 -20.45
N ALA A 490 -15.79 3.44 -19.60
CA ALA A 490 -15.06 2.19 -19.39
C ALA A 490 -14.99 1.37 -20.70
N PRO A 491 -13.83 0.76 -21.02
CA PRO A 491 -13.74 -0.12 -22.16
C PRO A 491 -14.57 -1.40 -21.94
N PRO A 492 -15.20 -1.99 -22.98
CA PRO A 492 -16.08 -3.15 -22.82
C PRO A 492 -15.43 -4.35 -22.13
N TRP A 493 -14.15 -4.60 -22.41
CA TRP A 493 -13.41 -5.70 -21.77
C TRP A 493 -13.28 -5.57 -20.26
N LEU A 494 -13.39 -4.36 -19.68
CA LEU A 494 -13.30 -4.17 -18.22
C LEU A 494 -14.50 -4.81 -17.50
N ASN A 495 -15.62 -4.96 -18.19
CA ASN A 495 -16.82 -5.61 -17.65
C ASN A 495 -16.83 -7.12 -17.87
N TYR A 496 -15.83 -7.70 -18.56
CA TYR A 496 -15.74 -9.13 -18.72
C TYR A 496 -15.36 -9.80 -17.39
N THR A 497 -16.32 -10.49 -16.78
CA THR A 497 -16.22 -11.05 -15.42
C THR A 497 -15.63 -12.47 -15.34
N ARG A 498 -15.27 -13.08 -16.48
CA ARG A 498 -14.86 -14.49 -16.58
C ARG A 498 -13.34 -14.60 -16.73
N GLU A 499 -12.84 -15.82 -16.83
CA GLU A 499 -11.42 -16.12 -16.89
C GLU A 499 -10.78 -15.61 -18.19
N TRP A 500 -9.59 -15.02 -18.05
CA TRP A 500 -8.74 -14.59 -19.17
C TRP A 500 -7.82 -15.72 -19.67
N GLY A 501 -8.01 -16.94 -19.16
CA GLY A 501 -7.25 -18.13 -19.53
C GLY A 501 -7.98 -19.43 -19.20
N PRO A 502 -7.60 -20.56 -19.79
CA PRO A 502 -8.24 -21.85 -19.57
C PRO A 502 -7.94 -22.46 -18.18
N LYS A 503 -8.78 -23.40 -17.75
CA LYS A 503 -8.59 -24.25 -16.56
C LYS A 503 -7.79 -25.52 -16.90
N LEU A 504 -6.63 -25.73 -16.27
CA LEU A 504 -5.65 -26.78 -16.67
C LEU A 504 -5.43 -27.92 -15.65
N SER A 505 -6.34 -28.12 -14.68
CA SER A 505 -6.15 -28.95 -13.46
C SER A 505 -5.49 -30.35 -13.65
N TYR A 506 -5.77 -31.07 -14.74
CA TYR A 506 -5.22 -32.42 -14.95
C TYR A 506 -3.71 -32.44 -15.24
N THR A 507 -3.19 -31.45 -15.98
CA THR A 507 -1.78 -31.40 -16.38
C THR A 507 -0.86 -31.12 -15.18
N LEU A 508 -1.36 -30.39 -14.18
CA LEU A 508 -0.59 -29.99 -13.01
C LEU A 508 -0.30 -31.17 -12.08
N GLY A 509 -1.29 -32.04 -11.86
CA GLY A 509 -1.08 -33.26 -11.07
C GLY A 509 0.02 -34.15 -11.68
N ASP A 510 0.10 -34.19 -13.01
CA ASP A 510 1.11 -34.95 -13.73
C ASP A 510 2.49 -34.28 -13.67
N GLU A 511 2.58 -32.95 -13.83
CA GLU A 511 3.84 -32.20 -13.69
C GLU A 511 4.38 -32.26 -12.25
N VAL A 512 3.53 -32.11 -11.23
CA VAL A 512 3.94 -32.26 -9.82
C VAL A 512 4.52 -33.65 -9.59
N LYS A 513 3.81 -34.72 -10.01
CA LYS A 513 4.30 -36.10 -9.86
C LYS A 513 5.61 -36.34 -10.62
N LYS A 514 5.74 -35.77 -11.82
CA LYS A 514 6.96 -35.87 -12.63
C LYS A 514 8.14 -35.23 -11.93
N ILE A 515 8.00 -34.01 -11.43
CA ILE A 515 9.05 -33.34 -10.65
C ILE A 515 9.35 -34.14 -9.38
N GLU A 516 8.32 -34.52 -8.62
CA GLU A 516 8.44 -35.28 -7.38
C GLU A 516 9.22 -36.60 -7.59
N SER A 517 8.93 -37.32 -8.67
CA SER A 517 9.61 -38.58 -9.03
C SER A 517 11.09 -38.42 -9.39
N SER A 518 11.50 -37.21 -9.79
CA SER A 518 12.89 -36.89 -10.13
C SER A 518 13.73 -36.50 -8.91
N LEU A 519 13.08 -36.15 -7.79
CA LEU A 519 13.74 -35.72 -6.55
C LEU A 519 14.02 -36.92 -5.62
N LYS A 520 15.14 -36.86 -4.88
CA LYS A 520 15.56 -37.92 -3.95
C LYS A 520 15.76 -37.39 -2.53
N GLY A 521 15.48 -38.26 -1.54
CA GLY A 521 15.76 -37.99 -0.13
C GLY A 521 15.11 -36.69 0.38
N ASN A 522 15.91 -35.86 1.04
CA ASN A 522 15.43 -34.64 1.69
C ASN A 522 14.84 -33.60 0.71
N LEU A 523 15.29 -33.56 -0.54
CA LEU A 523 14.73 -32.65 -1.56
C LEU A 523 13.29 -32.99 -1.90
N LYS A 524 12.98 -34.30 -1.95
CA LYS A 524 11.62 -34.78 -2.19
C LYS A 524 10.68 -34.31 -1.07
N GLY A 525 11.08 -34.54 0.18
CA GLY A 525 10.30 -34.10 1.35
C GLY A 525 10.17 -32.57 1.45
N ALA A 526 11.18 -31.80 1.02
CA ALA A 526 11.10 -30.35 0.95
C ALA A 526 10.11 -29.87 -0.12
N PHE A 527 10.12 -30.48 -1.30
CA PHE A 527 9.18 -30.20 -2.37
C PHE A 527 7.74 -30.55 -1.99
N GLU A 528 7.51 -31.72 -1.40
CA GLU A 528 6.19 -32.14 -0.90
C GLU A 528 5.63 -31.15 0.14
N LYS A 529 6.50 -30.58 1.00
CA LYS A 529 6.11 -29.52 1.95
C LYS A 529 5.79 -28.21 1.24
N LEU A 530 6.60 -27.83 0.25
CA LEU A 530 6.37 -26.63 -0.53
C LEU A 530 5.02 -26.69 -1.23
N VAL A 531 4.74 -27.79 -1.95
CA VAL A 531 3.47 -28.02 -2.64
C VAL A 531 2.28 -27.84 -1.68
N LYS A 532 2.34 -28.38 -0.46
CA LYS A 532 1.25 -28.22 0.51
C LYS A 532 0.97 -26.78 0.94
N VAL A 533 1.90 -25.84 0.71
CA VAL A 533 1.76 -24.43 1.10
C VAL A 533 1.68 -23.48 -0.09
N LEU A 534 1.76 -23.98 -1.33
CA LEU A 534 1.60 -23.13 -2.50
C LEU A 534 0.14 -22.67 -2.62
N PRO A 535 -0.08 -21.40 -2.98
CA PRO A 535 -1.43 -20.89 -3.21
C PRO A 535 -2.03 -21.51 -4.49
N ASN A 536 -3.36 -21.63 -4.55
CA ASN A 536 -4.08 -22.22 -5.70
C ASN A 536 -3.77 -21.50 -7.02
N GLU A 537 -3.43 -20.23 -6.94
CA GLU A 537 -2.99 -19.38 -8.05
C GLU A 537 -1.72 -19.94 -8.72
N VAL A 538 -0.76 -20.46 -7.94
CA VAL A 538 0.45 -21.11 -8.48
C VAL A 538 0.10 -22.44 -9.13
N TYR A 539 -0.94 -23.10 -8.63
CA TYR A 539 -1.49 -24.27 -9.28
C TYR A 539 -2.20 -23.96 -10.58
N GLY A 540 -2.34 -22.70 -11.01
CA GLY A 540 -2.92 -22.36 -12.31
C GLY A 540 -4.29 -23.01 -12.52
N GLU A 541 -5.07 -23.12 -11.44
CA GLU A 541 -6.32 -23.88 -11.48
C GLU A 541 -7.30 -23.26 -12.47
N GLU A 542 -7.22 -21.94 -12.73
CA GLU A 542 -8.00 -21.15 -13.69
C GLU A 542 -7.18 -19.93 -14.16
N GLY A 543 -7.42 -19.42 -15.39
CA GLY A 543 -6.85 -18.13 -15.81
C GLY A 543 -7.42 -16.98 -14.96
N PRO A 544 -6.68 -15.88 -14.74
CA PRO A 544 -7.12 -14.83 -13.84
C PRO A 544 -8.36 -14.12 -14.38
N THR A 545 -9.17 -13.60 -13.46
CA THR A 545 -10.23 -12.65 -13.79
C THR A 545 -9.66 -11.24 -13.97
N GLY A 546 -10.39 -10.40 -14.70
CA GLY A 546 -9.99 -9.02 -14.96
C GLY A 546 -9.94 -8.12 -13.71
N PRO A 547 -9.35 -6.91 -13.81
CA PRO A 547 -9.13 -6.01 -12.68
C PRO A 547 -10.36 -5.72 -11.83
N LYS A 548 -11.52 -5.53 -12.48
CA LYS A 548 -12.79 -5.20 -11.81
C LYS A 548 -13.29 -6.29 -10.87
N MET A 549 -12.85 -7.53 -11.06
CA MET A 549 -13.20 -8.68 -10.21
C MET A 549 -12.27 -8.85 -9.01
N LYS A 550 -11.18 -8.09 -8.93
CA LYS A 550 -10.24 -8.13 -7.81
C LYS A 550 -10.85 -7.39 -6.61
N GLY A 551 -10.68 -7.94 -5.41
CA GLY A 551 -11.29 -7.39 -4.19
C GLY A 551 -10.86 -5.95 -3.88
N ASN A 552 -9.62 -5.60 -4.25
CA ASN A 552 -9.03 -4.27 -4.12
C ASN A 552 -9.53 -3.26 -5.18
N TRP A 553 -10.37 -3.66 -6.14
CA TRP A 553 -10.97 -2.71 -7.08
C TRP A 553 -11.77 -1.64 -6.32
N ASN A 554 -12.69 -2.05 -5.45
CA ASN A 554 -13.50 -1.12 -4.65
C ASN A 554 -12.95 -0.90 -3.23
N ARG A 555 -12.02 -1.73 -2.77
CA ARG A 555 -11.47 -1.70 -1.40
C ARG A 555 -10.03 -1.16 -1.40
N ASP A 556 -9.46 -1.02 -0.21
CA ASP A 556 -8.03 -0.76 -0.03
C ASP A 556 -7.21 -1.99 -0.48
N GLU A 557 -5.98 -1.76 -0.93
CA GLU A 557 -4.99 -2.79 -1.22
C GLU A 557 -4.54 -3.45 0.10
N VAL A 558 -4.35 -4.78 0.08
CA VAL A 558 -4.16 -5.61 1.30
C VAL A 558 -2.83 -6.36 1.26
#